data_AF-A0A920NEZ4-F1
#
_entry.id   AF-A0A920NEZ4-F1
#
_cell.length_a   1.000
_cell.length_b   1.000
_cell.length_c   1.000
_cell.angle_alpha   90.00
_cell.angle_beta   90.00
_cell.angle_gamma   90.00
#
_symmetry.space_group_name_H-M   'P 1'
#
loop_
_entity.id
_entity.type
_entity.pdbx_description
1 polymer ?
#
loop_
_entity_poly.entity_id
_entity_poly.type
_entity_poly.pdbx_seq_one_letter_code
_entity_poly.pdbx_strand_id
1 'polypeptide(L)'
;MLEVPILKLKKRERGKIFYKNGDKKIETEVTKGKSKLQWKIDWAMRWYVFDVDYEMYGKDFIESAILSSKICQTLGKKSPNGFAYEMFLDEKGEKISKSKGNGITIEQWLKYASPESLTLYMYQNPKRAKKLYADVVPKAVDEYLACIDKFSGQDDKNRLLNPVWHFITEIPPKGKINYAIFSFVKFSWNKQCYG
;
A
#
# COMPACT_ATOMS: atom_id res chain seq x y z
N MET A 1 0.01 12.37 19.69
CA MET A 1 -0.94 13.24 18.95
C MET A 1 -2.19 13.38 19.82
N LEU A 2 -2.68 14.59 20.06
CA LEU A 2 -3.83 14.83 20.94
C LEU A 2 -5.13 14.68 20.13
N GLU A 3 -5.99 13.74 20.52
CA GLU A 3 -7.33 13.57 19.97
C GLU A 3 -8.36 13.99 21.03
N VAL A 4 -9.11 15.06 20.74
CA VAL A 4 -10.00 15.70 21.69
C VAL A 4 -11.28 16.16 20.99
N PRO A 5 -12.45 16.03 21.64
CA PRO A 5 -13.70 16.55 21.10
C PRO A 5 -13.66 18.07 20.90
N ILE A 6 -14.17 18.52 19.75
CA ILE A 6 -14.37 19.94 19.49
C ILE A 6 -15.58 20.41 20.28
N LEU A 7 -15.39 21.37 21.18
CA LEU A 7 -16.44 21.94 22.01
C LEU A 7 -17.27 22.99 21.26
N LYS A 8 -16.61 23.77 20.38
CA LYS A 8 -17.27 24.82 19.60
C LYS A 8 -16.52 25.04 18.29
N LEU A 9 -17.28 25.21 17.22
CA LEU A 9 -16.79 25.59 15.90
C LEU A 9 -17.39 26.94 15.51
N LYS A 10 -16.54 27.91 15.18
CA LYS A 10 -16.96 29.20 14.64
C LYS A 10 -16.66 29.27 13.14
N LYS A 11 -17.63 28.82 12.33
CA LYS A 11 -17.50 28.74 10.85
C LYS A 11 -17.16 30.09 10.21
N ARG A 12 -17.75 31.20 10.68
CA ARG A 12 -17.58 32.56 10.12
C ARG A 12 -16.25 33.23 10.48
N GLU A 13 -15.48 32.67 11.42
CA GLU A 13 -14.20 33.24 11.88
C GLU A 13 -13.02 32.36 11.44
N ARG A 14 -12.80 32.19 10.13
CA ARG A 14 -11.68 31.41 9.55
C ARG A 14 -11.59 29.94 10.04
N GLY A 15 -12.72 29.36 10.47
CA GLY A 15 -12.75 27.99 11.00
C GLY A 15 -12.02 27.85 12.34
N LYS A 16 -12.20 28.80 13.25
CA LYS A 16 -11.73 28.66 14.64
C LYS A 16 -12.48 27.55 15.38
N ILE A 17 -11.72 26.72 16.11
CA ILE A 17 -12.22 25.64 16.94
C ILE A 17 -11.74 25.80 18.38
N PHE A 18 -12.56 25.32 19.31
CA PHE A 18 -12.26 25.31 20.74
C PHE A 18 -12.28 23.88 21.26
N TYR A 19 -11.27 23.50 22.03
CA TYR A 19 -11.20 22.20 22.71
C TYR A 19 -10.66 22.35 24.14
N LYS A 20 -10.84 21.31 24.95
CA LYS A 20 -10.33 21.25 26.32
C LYS A 20 -9.11 20.33 26.37
N ASN A 21 -8.04 20.76 27.04
CA ASN A 21 -6.84 19.95 27.30
C ASN A 21 -6.48 20.08 28.79
N GLY A 22 -6.71 19.01 29.57
CA GLY A 22 -6.79 19.13 31.04
C GLY A 22 -7.86 20.17 31.39
N ASP A 23 -7.61 21.07 32.34
CA ASP A 23 -8.58 22.13 32.69
C ASP A 23 -8.50 23.40 31.83
N LYS A 24 -7.62 23.42 30.82
CA LYS A 24 -7.44 24.58 29.95
C LYS A 24 -8.32 24.49 28.72
N LYS A 25 -9.00 25.60 28.41
CA LYS A 25 -9.72 25.78 27.14
C LYS A 25 -8.78 26.43 26.13
N ILE A 26 -8.57 25.77 25.00
CA ILE A 26 -7.66 26.20 23.94
C ILE A 26 -8.47 26.61 22.71
N GLU A 27 -8.10 27.73 22.12
CA GLU A 27 -8.58 28.20 20.82
C GLU A 27 -7.51 27.93 19.76
N THR A 28 -7.89 27.32 18.64
CA THR A 28 -7.01 27.14 17.49
C THR A 28 -7.78 27.29 16.17
N GLU A 29 -7.06 27.26 15.04
CA GLU A 29 -7.64 27.34 13.70
C GLU A 29 -7.57 25.96 13.04
N VAL A 30 -8.56 25.62 12.20
CA VAL A 30 -8.51 24.39 11.37
C VAL A 30 -7.53 24.51 10.19
N THR A 31 -7.00 25.71 9.93
CA THR A 31 -6.12 26.01 8.80
C THR A 31 -4.65 26.16 9.24
N LYS A 32 -3.74 26.44 8.29
CA LYS A 32 -2.31 26.69 8.54
C LYS A 32 -1.58 25.54 9.25
N GLY A 33 -2.04 24.30 9.05
CA GLY A 33 -1.42 23.12 9.66
C GLY A 33 -1.58 22.99 11.18
N LYS A 34 -2.46 23.79 11.80
CA LYS A 34 -2.69 23.76 13.26
C LYS A 34 -3.62 22.65 13.72
N SER A 35 -4.31 21.99 12.78
CA SER A 35 -5.24 20.90 13.04
C SER A 35 -5.04 19.80 12.00
N LYS A 36 -5.27 18.55 12.40
CA LYS A 36 -5.25 17.38 11.51
C LYS A 36 -6.59 16.67 11.57
N LEU A 37 -7.09 16.24 10.42
CA LEU A 37 -8.26 15.39 10.34
C LEU A 37 -7.96 14.00 10.93
N GLN A 38 -8.96 13.40 11.57
CA GLN A 38 -8.90 11.99 11.92
C GLN A 38 -8.73 11.15 10.67
N TRP A 39 -7.94 10.08 10.76
CA TRP A 39 -7.38 9.41 9.60
C TRP A 39 -8.43 8.85 8.61
N LYS A 40 -9.61 8.40 9.08
CA LYS A 40 -10.71 7.96 8.20
C LYS A 40 -11.30 9.14 7.39
N ILE A 41 -11.43 10.30 8.03
CA ILE A 41 -11.90 11.52 7.37
C ILE A 41 -10.80 12.05 6.44
N ASP A 42 -9.54 12.05 6.87
CA ASP A 42 -8.37 12.41 6.06
C ASP A 42 -8.31 11.56 4.78
N TRP A 43 -8.54 10.25 4.90
CA TRP A 43 -8.54 9.34 3.76
C TRP A 43 -9.67 9.68 2.76
N ALA A 44 -10.90 9.88 3.25
CA ALA A 44 -12.01 10.33 2.41
C ALA A 44 -11.75 11.68 1.75
N MET A 45 -11.13 12.62 2.47
CA MET A 45 -10.77 13.93 1.92
C MET A 45 -9.68 13.83 0.85
N ARG A 46 -8.72 12.90 0.98
CA ARG A 46 -7.74 12.63 -0.09
C ARG A 46 -8.41 12.10 -1.35
N TRP A 47 -9.37 11.17 -1.22
CA TRP A 47 -10.19 10.73 -2.36
C TRP A 47 -10.95 11.88 -2.99
N TYR A 48 -11.56 12.72 -2.16
CA TYR A 48 -12.32 13.88 -2.62
C TYR A 48 -11.46 14.86 -3.43
N VAL A 49 -10.32 15.25 -2.87
CA VAL A 49 -9.42 16.27 -3.45
C VAL A 49 -8.69 15.76 -4.68
N PHE A 50 -8.19 14.52 -4.66
CA PHE A 50 -7.36 13.99 -5.75
C PHE A 50 -8.13 13.26 -6.84
N ASP A 51 -9.45 13.14 -6.72
CA ASP A 51 -10.27 12.43 -7.71
C ASP A 51 -9.81 10.99 -7.94
N VAL A 52 -9.58 10.26 -6.84
CA VAL A 52 -9.07 8.90 -6.91
C VAL A 52 -10.15 7.97 -7.47
N ASP A 53 -9.87 7.36 -8.61
CA ASP A 53 -10.78 6.39 -9.26
C ASP A 53 -10.67 4.97 -8.68
N TYR A 54 -9.47 4.58 -8.21
CA TYR A 54 -9.17 3.25 -7.72
C TYR A 54 -8.10 3.28 -6.62
N GLU A 55 -8.30 2.52 -5.55
CA GLU A 55 -7.31 2.36 -4.49
C GLU A 55 -7.32 0.94 -3.92
N MET A 56 -6.12 0.37 -3.77
CA MET A 56 -5.92 -0.91 -3.09
C MET A 56 -5.59 -0.67 -1.62
N TYR A 57 -6.08 -1.56 -0.75
CA TYR A 57 -5.80 -1.51 0.68
C TYR A 57 -5.78 -2.92 1.28
N GLY A 58 -5.11 -3.08 2.41
CA GLY A 58 -5.08 -4.36 3.11
C GLY A 58 -6.45 -4.70 3.71
N LYS A 59 -6.75 -5.99 3.83
CA LYS A 59 -7.99 -6.50 4.43
C LYS A 59 -8.34 -5.90 5.79
N ASP A 60 -7.33 -5.58 6.61
CA ASP A 60 -7.52 -4.90 7.91
C ASP A 60 -8.23 -3.54 7.78
N PHE A 61 -8.21 -2.90 6.61
CA PHE A 61 -8.76 -1.57 6.39
C PHE A 61 -10.16 -1.56 5.76
N ILE A 62 -10.80 -2.71 5.53
CA ILE A 62 -12.10 -2.80 4.85
C ILE A 62 -13.17 -1.92 5.53
N GLU A 63 -13.35 -2.05 6.85
CA GLU A 63 -14.35 -1.26 7.57
C GLU A 63 -14.08 0.25 7.48
N SER A 64 -12.80 0.61 7.46
CA SER A 64 -12.39 2.00 7.36
C SER A 64 -12.61 2.56 5.96
N ALA A 65 -12.35 1.76 4.91
CA ALA A 65 -12.68 2.10 3.53
C ALA A 65 -14.20 2.29 3.34
N ILE A 66 -15.03 1.43 3.95
CA ILE A 66 -16.50 1.57 3.92
C ILE A 66 -16.93 2.91 4.54
N LEU A 67 -16.37 3.27 5.71
CA LEU A 67 -16.71 4.54 6.35
C LEU A 67 -16.23 5.74 5.53
N SER A 68 -14.98 5.71 5.05
CA SER A 68 -14.41 6.76 4.20
C SER A 68 -15.21 6.95 2.91
N SER A 69 -15.73 5.86 2.33
CA SER A 69 -16.55 5.89 1.11
C SER A 69 -17.86 6.64 1.36
N LYS A 70 -18.54 6.34 2.47
CA LYS A 70 -19.75 7.06 2.90
C LYS A 70 -19.48 8.56 3.11
N ILE A 71 -18.34 8.91 3.72
CA ILE A 71 -17.94 10.31 3.92
C ILE A 71 -17.72 10.99 2.56
N CYS A 72 -16.96 10.39 1.65
CA CYS A 72 -16.69 10.94 0.32
C CYS A 72 -17.99 11.19 -0.47
N GLN A 73 -18.92 10.22 -0.43
CA GLN A 73 -20.24 10.34 -1.06
C GLN A 73 -21.09 11.44 -0.42
N THR A 74 -21.05 11.58 0.91
CA THR A 74 -21.76 12.65 1.62
C THR A 74 -21.22 14.03 1.24
N LEU A 75 -19.93 14.13 0.92
CA LEU A 75 -19.32 15.37 0.41
C LEU A 75 -19.68 15.67 -1.06
N GLY A 76 -20.42 14.78 -1.73
CA GLY A 76 -20.92 14.99 -3.09
C GLY A 76 -20.06 14.39 -4.19
N LYS A 77 -19.12 13.50 -3.86
CA LYS A 77 -18.23 12.86 -4.86
C LYS A 77 -18.32 11.34 -4.82
N LYS A 78 -18.15 10.69 -5.98
CA LYS A 78 -18.07 9.23 -6.05
C LYS A 78 -16.80 8.76 -5.32
N SER A 79 -16.93 7.72 -4.51
CA SER A 79 -15.78 7.06 -3.88
C SER A 79 -15.04 6.17 -4.89
N PRO A 80 -13.72 5.94 -4.71
CA PRO A 80 -12.95 5.04 -5.58
C PRO A 80 -13.51 3.62 -5.58
N ASN A 81 -13.21 2.90 -6.65
CA ASN A 81 -13.29 1.45 -6.66
C ASN A 81 -12.21 0.88 -5.73
N GLY A 82 -12.63 0.21 -4.66
CA GLY A 82 -11.72 -0.39 -3.69
C GLY A 82 -11.31 -1.81 -4.07
N PHE A 83 -10.06 -2.17 -3.77
CA PHE A 83 -9.62 -3.57 -3.82
C PHE A 83 -8.90 -3.96 -2.52
N ALA A 84 -9.50 -4.88 -1.78
CA ALA A 84 -8.90 -5.43 -0.57
C ALA A 84 -7.98 -6.60 -0.92
N TYR A 85 -6.67 -6.44 -0.68
CA TYR A 85 -5.73 -7.56 -0.77
C TYR A 85 -5.63 -8.31 0.56
N GLU A 86 -5.29 -9.60 0.48
CA GLU A 86 -5.26 -10.50 1.63
C GLU A 86 -3.94 -10.40 2.41
N MET A 87 -3.89 -11.02 3.59
CA MET A 87 -2.79 -10.89 4.54
C MET A 87 -1.48 -11.55 4.09
N PHE A 88 -0.37 -10.96 4.54
CA PHE A 88 0.92 -11.65 4.59
C PHE A 88 1.08 -12.38 5.92
N LEU A 89 1.47 -13.64 5.85
CA LEU A 89 1.60 -14.55 6.97
C LEU A 89 3.04 -15.04 7.10
N ASP A 90 3.44 -15.48 8.29
CA ASP A 90 4.72 -16.14 8.48
C ASP A 90 4.70 -17.61 8.01
N GLU A 91 5.78 -18.33 8.27
CA GLU A 91 5.90 -19.75 7.97
C GLU A 91 4.77 -20.59 8.60
N LYS A 92 4.34 -20.23 9.81
CA LYS A 92 3.32 -20.93 10.61
C LYS A 92 1.89 -20.49 10.27
N GLY A 93 1.73 -19.48 9.42
CA GLY A 93 0.43 -18.92 9.05
C GLY A 93 -0.07 -17.84 10.01
N GLU A 94 0.78 -17.30 10.87
CA GLU A 94 0.42 -16.16 11.73
C GLU A 94 0.62 -14.83 11.00
N LYS A 95 -0.09 -13.78 11.43
CA LYS A 95 0.12 -12.42 10.92
C LYS A 95 1.57 -11.97 11.17
N ILE A 96 2.24 -11.48 10.13
CA ILE A 96 3.58 -10.91 10.26
C ILE A 96 3.55 -9.59 11.05
N SER A 97 4.56 -9.35 11.88
CA SER A 97 4.78 -8.04 12.49
C SER A 97 6.26 -7.74 12.68
N LYS A 98 6.60 -6.45 12.63
CA LYS A 98 7.98 -5.99 12.84
C LYS A 98 8.47 -6.30 14.26
N SER A 99 7.60 -6.20 15.26
CA SER A 99 7.94 -6.45 16.67
C SER A 99 8.21 -7.93 16.94
N LYS A 100 7.51 -8.85 16.27
CA LYS A 100 7.74 -10.29 16.37
C LYS A 100 8.97 -10.75 15.57
N GLY A 101 9.34 -10.00 14.52
CA GLY A 101 10.41 -10.40 13.62
C GLY A 101 10.12 -11.69 12.84
N ASN A 102 8.84 -12.05 12.67
CA ASN A 102 8.42 -13.33 12.09
C ASN A 102 8.22 -13.28 10.56
N GLY A 103 8.58 -12.19 9.89
CA GLY A 103 8.52 -12.05 8.43
C GLY A 103 9.82 -11.51 7.85
N ILE A 104 9.97 -11.64 6.53
CA ILE A 104 11.10 -11.03 5.80
C ILE A 104 10.76 -9.58 5.44
N THR A 105 11.71 -8.65 5.64
CA THR A 105 11.57 -7.26 5.18
C THR A 105 11.92 -7.13 3.70
N ILE A 106 11.50 -6.02 3.08
CA ILE A 106 11.87 -5.72 1.69
C ILE A 106 13.39 -5.64 1.55
N GLU A 107 14.08 -4.98 2.49
CA GLU A 107 15.54 -4.85 2.47
C GLU A 107 16.24 -6.22 2.58
N GLN A 108 15.69 -7.13 3.38
CA GLN A 108 16.20 -8.49 3.47
C GLN A 108 15.96 -9.27 2.17
N TRP A 109 14.78 -9.13 1.55
CA TRP A 109 14.52 -9.75 0.24
C TRP A 109 15.53 -9.25 -0.81
N LEU A 110 15.69 -7.92 -0.89
CA LEU A 110 16.57 -7.26 -1.87
C LEU A 110 18.06 -7.52 -1.64
N LYS A 111 18.44 -8.05 -0.48
CA LYS A 111 19.80 -8.52 -0.22
C LYS A 111 20.12 -9.82 -0.99
N TYR A 112 19.10 -10.64 -1.25
CA TYR A 112 19.27 -11.98 -1.81
C TYR A 112 18.61 -12.18 -3.18
N ALA A 113 17.68 -11.31 -3.56
CA ALA A 113 16.87 -11.45 -4.77
C ALA A 113 16.51 -10.09 -5.39
N SER A 114 16.08 -10.11 -6.65
CA SER A 114 15.80 -8.88 -7.39
C SER A 114 14.44 -8.25 -7.03
N PRO A 115 14.25 -6.94 -7.26
CA PRO A 115 12.94 -6.29 -7.13
C PRO A 115 11.86 -6.91 -8.02
N GLU A 116 12.23 -7.45 -9.18
CA GLU A 116 11.30 -8.06 -10.13
C GLU A 116 10.74 -9.37 -9.60
N SER A 117 11.54 -10.19 -8.91
CA SER A 117 11.03 -11.42 -8.28
C SER A 117 10.07 -11.08 -7.14
N LEU A 118 10.36 -10.03 -6.36
CA LEU A 118 9.43 -9.52 -5.34
C LEU A 118 8.14 -9.00 -5.98
N THR A 119 8.25 -8.23 -7.07
CA THR A 119 7.09 -7.69 -7.80
C THR A 119 6.20 -8.82 -8.33
N LEU A 120 6.78 -9.83 -8.97
CA LEU A 120 6.05 -11.02 -9.41
C LEU A 120 5.37 -11.71 -8.22
N TYR A 121 6.12 -11.87 -7.13
CA TYR A 121 5.61 -12.47 -5.91
C TYR A 121 4.42 -11.68 -5.35
N MET A 122 4.38 -10.35 -5.47
CA MET A 122 3.24 -9.54 -5.03
C MET A 122 2.07 -9.57 -6.03
N TYR A 123 2.37 -9.64 -7.33
CA TYR A 123 1.38 -9.59 -8.42
C TYR A 123 0.40 -10.77 -8.41
N GLN A 124 0.90 -11.98 -8.16
CA GLN A 124 0.09 -13.19 -8.26
C GLN A 124 -1.03 -13.22 -7.20
N ASN A 125 -2.25 -13.63 -7.52
CA ASN A 125 -3.29 -13.99 -6.54
C ASN A 125 -3.46 -13.04 -5.32
N PRO A 126 -3.66 -11.73 -5.49
CA PRO A 126 -3.69 -10.75 -4.39
C PRO A 126 -4.88 -10.94 -3.42
N LYS A 127 -5.87 -11.76 -3.78
CA LYS A 127 -7.01 -12.14 -2.91
C LYS A 127 -6.70 -13.32 -1.97
N ARG A 128 -5.52 -13.94 -2.07
CA ARG A 128 -5.12 -15.09 -1.25
C ARG A 128 -4.01 -14.70 -0.30
N ALA A 129 -4.10 -15.19 0.95
CA ALA A 129 -3.05 -14.97 1.93
C ALA A 129 -1.73 -15.56 1.43
N LYS A 130 -0.65 -14.82 1.63
CA LYS A 130 0.68 -15.20 1.17
C LYS A 130 1.63 -15.35 2.33
N LYS A 131 2.44 -16.40 2.33
CA LYS A 131 3.52 -16.49 3.30
C LYS A 131 4.66 -15.56 2.91
N LEU A 132 5.26 -14.82 3.82
CA LEU A 132 6.33 -13.86 3.52
C LEU A 132 7.45 -14.01 4.56
N TYR A 133 8.29 -15.03 4.35
CA TYR A 133 9.43 -15.41 5.20
C TYR A 133 10.63 -15.78 4.32
N ALA A 134 11.81 -15.99 4.91
CA ALA A 134 13.06 -16.11 4.15
C ALA A 134 13.05 -17.23 3.10
N ASP A 135 12.51 -18.40 3.43
CA ASP A 135 12.61 -19.57 2.55
C ASP A 135 11.67 -19.52 1.35
N VAL A 136 10.77 -18.54 1.26
CA VAL A 136 9.98 -18.35 0.02
C VAL A 136 10.77 -17.64 -1.07
N VAL A 137 11.86 -16.95 -0.71
CA VAL A 137 12.64 -16.12 -1.64
C VAL A 137 13.22 -16.94 -2.80
N PRO A 138 13.91 -18.08 -2.58
CA PRO A 138 14.48 -18.86 -3.68
C PRO A 138 13.40 -19.34 -4.65
N LYS A 139 12.26 -19.82 -4.12
CA LYS A 139 11.13 -20.27 -4.94
C LYS A 139 10.55 -19.13 -5.78
N ALA A 140 10.40 -17.93 -5.21
CA ALA A 140 9.90 -16.77 -5.93
C ALA A 140 10.87 -16.32 -7.05
N VAL A 141 12.19 -16.45 -6.82
CA VAL A 141 13.21 -16.21 -7.84
C VAL A 141 13.10 -17.25 -8.96
N ASP A 142 12.99 -18.54 -8.63
CA ASP A 142 12.84 -19.60 -9.63
C ASP A 142 11.59 -19.40 -10.48
N GLU A 143 10.46 -19.03 -9.87
CA GLU A 143 9.22 -18.72 -10.58
C GLU A 143 9.37 -17.52 -11.52
N TYR A 144 10.08 -16.48 -11.08
CA TYR A 144 10.39 -15.32 -11.92
C TYR A 144 11.24 -15.70 -13.13
N LEU A 145 12.33 -16.43 -12.91
CA LEU A 145 13.21 -16.88 -13.98
C LEU A 145 12.47 -17.79 -14.97
N ALA A 146 11.60 -18.68 -14.49
CA ALA A 146 10.75 -19.51 -15.33
C ALA A 146 9.77 -18.69 -16.18
N CYS A 147 9.24 -17.59 -15.65
CA CYS A 147 8.37 -16.69 -16.42
C CYS A 147 9.17 -15.94 -17.51
N ILE A 148 10.36 -15.45 -17.21
CA ILE A 148 11.25 -14.78 -18.17
C ILE A 148 11.69 -15.74 -19.30
N ASP A 149 12.08 -16.97 -18.96
CA ASP A 149 12.53 -17.95 -19.95
C ASP A 149 11.40 -18.26 -20.95
N LYS A 150 10.20 -18.55 -20.43
CA LYS A 150 8.99 -18.75 -21.24
C LYS A 150 8.67 -17.54 -22.10
N PHE A 151 8.77 -16.34 -21.54
CA PHE A 151 8.46 -15.09 -22.23
C PHE A 151 9.23 -14.95 -23.56
N SER A 152 10.49 -15.39 -23.58
CA SER A 152 11.35 -15.29 -24.77
C SER A 152 10.88 -16.14 -25.94
N GLY A 153 10.24 -17.29 -25.69
CA GLY A 153 9.75 -18.24 -26.70
C GLY A 153 8.26 -18.14 -26.99
N GLN A 154 7.52 -17.28 -26.27
CA GLN A 154 6.09 -17.08 -26.47
C GLN A 154 5.79 -16.16 -27.66
N ASP A 155 4.69 -16.42 -28.36
CA ASP A 155 4.07 -15.47 -29.30
C ASP A 155 3.47 -14.26 -28.55
N ASP A 156 3.09 -13.22 -29.28
CA ASP A 156 2.60 -11.97 -28.68
C ASP A 156 1.37 -12.17 -27.79
N LYS A 157 0.46 -13.07 -28.18
CA LYS A 157 -0.74 -13.37 -27.38
C LYS A 157 -0.38 -14.01 -26.06
N ASN A 158 0.54 -14.97 -26.06
CA ASN A 158 0.99 -15.66 -24.85
C ASN A 158 1.90 -14.78 -23.99
N ARG A 159 2.64 -13.84 -24.58
CA ARG A 159 3.41 -12.82 -23.86
C ARG A 159 2.51 -11.91 -23.03
N LEU A 160 1.36 -11.48 -23.58
CA LEU A 160 0.37 -10.68 -22.84
C LEU A 160 -0.18 -11.40 -21.61
N LEU A 161 -0.21 -12.74 -21.62
CA LEU A 161 -0.70 -13.56 -20.50
C LEU A 161 0.41 -13.88 -19.48
N ASN A 162 1.66 -13.61 -19.81
CA ASN A 162 2.76 -13.83 -18.90
C ASN A 162 2.82 -12.67 -17.89
N PRO A 163 2.77 -12.93 -16.57
CA PRO A 163 2.68 -11.86 -15.58
C PRO A 163 3.83 -10.85 -15.66
N VAL A 164 5.01 -11.29 -16.10
CA VAL A 164 6.19 -10.41 -16.24
C VAL A 164 5.97 -9.28 -17.24
N TRP A 165 5.13 -9.49 -18.26
CA TRP A 165 4.79 -8.47 -19.25
C TRP A 165 4.30 -7.15 -18.62
N HIS A 166 3.63 -7.23 -17.47
CA HIS A 166 2.99 -6.08 -16.85
C HIS A 166 3.94 -5.21 -16.02
N PHE A 167 5.17 -5.65 -15.76
CA PHE A 167 6.09 -4.92 -14.90
C PHE A 167 7.57 -4.98 -15.33
N ILE A 168 7.94 -5.78 -16.34
CA ILE A 168 9.29 -5.69 -16.92
C ILE A 168 9.41 -4.44 -17.78
N THR A 169 10.48 -3.68 -17.60
CA THR A 169 10.83 -2.54 -18.45
C THR A 169 11.67 -2.96 -19.65
N GLU A 170 12.48 -4.00 -19.48
CA GLU A 170 13.34 -4.58 -20.51
C GLU A 170 13.34 -6.11 -20.39
N ILE A 171 13.41 -6.79 -21.54
CA ILE A 171 13.56 -8.25 -21.55
C ILE A 171 15.03 -8.56 -21.20
N PRO A 172 15.32 -9.29 -20.11
CA PRO A 172 16.68 -9.66 -19.78
C PRO A 172 17.33 -10.43 -20.95
N PRO A 173 18.55 -10.10 -21.37
CA PRO A 173 19.23 -10.84 -22.42
C PRO A 173 19.39 -12.31 -22.02
N LYS A 174 19.10 -13.23 -22.94
CA LYS A 174 19.26 -14.69 -22.71
C LYS A 174 20.64 -14.98 -22.13
N GLY A 175 20.67 -15.68 -21.00
CA GLY A 175 21.91 -16.12 -20.34
C GLY A 175 22.64 -15.05 -19.51
N LYS A 176 22.12 -13.82 -19.39
CA LYS A 176 22.64 -12.80 -18.45
C LYS A 176 21.62 -12.54 -17.36
N ILE A 177 21.44 -13.52 -16.47
CA ILE A 177 20.81 -13.26 -15.17
C ILE A 177 21.85 -12.53 -14.32
N ASN A 178 21.98 -11.21 -14.55
CA ASN A 178 22.75 -10.37 -13.65
C ASN A 178 21.96 -10.29 -12.34
N TYR A 179 22.48 -10.93 -11.29
CA TYR A 179 22.02 -10.77 -9.90
C TYR A 179 22.12 -9.32 -9.37
N ALA A 180 22.57 -8.39 -10.21
CA ALA A 180 22.68 -6.97 -9.93
C ALA A 180 22.19 -6.17 -11.14
N ILE A 181 20.90 -5.82 -11.17
CA ILE A 181 20.45 -4.60 -11.84
C ILE A 181 19.80 -3.74 -10.77
N PHE A 182 20.66 -3.09 -9.98
CA PHE A 182 20.29 -1.90 -9.24
C PHE A 182 20.12 -0.78 -10.27
N SER A 183 18.88 -0.48 -10.67
CA SER A 183 18.56 0.85 -11.18
C SER A 183 17.08 1.20 -11.00
N PHE A 184 16.88 2.10 -10.04
CA PHE A 184 15.83 3.12 -9.97
C PHE A 184 14.55 2.93 -10.82
N VAL A 185 13.52 2.38 -10.18
CA VAL A 185 12.18 2.96 -10.28
C VAL A 185 11.76 3.36 -8.87
N LYS A 186 11.70 4.67 -8.64
CA LYS A 186 11.26 5.29 -7.39
C LYS A 186 9.74 5.12 -7.30
N PHE A 187 9.27 3.91 -7.00
CA PHE A 187 7.90 3.72 -6.56
C PHE A 187 7.80 4.27 -5.14
N SER A 188 7.22 5.47 -5.01
CA SER A 188 6.96 6.10 -3.73
C SER A 188 5.84 5.35 -3.00
N TRP A 189 6.17 4.19 -2.42
CA TRP A 189 5.33 3.56 -1.41
C TRP A 189 5.43 4.39 -0.13
N ASN A 190 4.45 5.27 0.05
CA ASN A 190 4.32 6.05 1.27
C ASN A 190 4.12 5.09 2.46
N LYS A 191 4.92 5.32 3.51
CA LYS A 191 4.90 4.62 4.80
C LYS A 191 3.53 4.68 5.48
N GLN A 192 2.61 3.80 5.08
CA GLN A 192 1.28 3.73 5.73
C GLN A 192 0.88 2.32 6.17
N CYS A 193 1.77 1.33 6.04
CA CYS A 193 1.49 -0.05 6.46
C CYS A 193 2.11 -0.45 7.82
N TYR A 194 2.59 0.50 8.61
CA TYR A 194 3.02 0.24 9.99
C TYR A 194 2.50 1.33 10.92
N GLY A 195 1.33 1.08 11.50
CA GLY A 195 0.75 1.77 12.63
C GLY A 195 0.21 0.73 13.59
#